data_AF-A0AA96EE14-F1
#
_entry.id   AF-A0AA96EE14-F1
#
_cell.length_a   1.000
_cell.length_b   1.000
_cell.length_c   1.000
_cell.angle_alpha   90.00
_cell.angle_beta   90.00
_cell.angle_gamma   90.00
#
_symmetry.space_group_name_H-M   'P 1'
#
loop_
_entity.id
_entity.type
_entity.pdbx_description
1 polymer ?
#
loop_
_entity_poly.entity_id
_entity_poly.type
_entity_poly.pdbx_seq_one_letter_code
_entity_poly.pdbx_strand_id
1 'polypeptide(L)'
;MNAFGEPWTTRHTHYFSDPDAGPEALLNDATEWLQYAHSCVQVLTELVQERGSPDARRLTVMLEGIGAFIEMGTRSATQAHLRMQWQEIRRQAEQPVATP
;
A
#
# COMPACT_ATOMS: atom_id res chain seq x y z
N MET A 1 10.52 -3.23 -28.65
CA MET A 1 10.01 -4.56 -28.28
C MET A 1 10.94 -5.12 -27.22
N ASN A 2 10.40 -5.32 -26.01
CA ASN A 2 10.91 -5.99 -24.80
C ASN A 2 10.44 -5.24 -23.55
N ALA A 3 9.11 -5.14 -23.37
CA ALA A 3 8.47 -4.60 -22.17
C ALA A 3 8.49 -5.60 -20.99
N PHE A 4 9.38 -6.59 -21.04
CA PHE A 4 9.54 -7.66 -20.04
C PHE A 4 10.93 -7.59 -19.37
N GLY A 5 11.55 -6.41 -19.39
CA GLY A 5 12.98 -6.21 -19.13
C GLY A 5 13.34 -5.51 -17.82
N GLU A 6 12.39 -5.18 -16.96
CA GLU A 6 12.72 -4.91 -15.55
C GLU A 6 11.88 -5.82 -14.63
N PRO A 7 12.53 -6.45 -13.65
CA PRO A 7 11.90 -7.35 -12.70
C PRO A 7 11.03 -6.52 -11.75
N TRP A 8 9.83 -6.16 -12.19
CA TRP A 8 8.79 -5.58 -11.32
C TRP A 8 8.56 -6.48 -10.06
N THR A 9 9.02 -7.72 -10.17
CA THR A 9 9.15 -8.83 -9.22
C THR A 9 10.60 -9.16 -8.78
N THR A 10 11.48 -8.18 -8.53
CA THR A 10 12.56 -8.41 -7.53
C THR A 10 11.97 -8.31 -6.12
N ARG A 11 11.04 -9.21 -5.80
CA ARG A 11 11.00 -9.96 -4.54
C ARG A 11 11.30 -9.17 -3.25
N HIS A 12 10.51 -8.15 -2.90
CA HIS A 12 10.71 -7.28 -1.71
C HIS A 12 11.76 -6.18 -1.86
N THR A 13 11.75 -5.40 -2.93
CA THR A 13 12.33 -4.05 -2.83
C THR A 13 11.43 -3.27 -1.90
N HIS A 14 11.81 -3.25 -0.62
CA HIS A 14 11.12 -2.60 0.49
C HIS A 14 10.39 -1.37 0.00
N TYR A 15 9.06 -1.33 0.14
CA TYR A 15 8.32 -0.08 0.06
C TYR A 15 9.08 0.94 0.92
N PHE A 16 9.73 1.89 0.27
CA PHE A 16 10.45 2.96 0.93
C PHE A 16 9.39 4.01 1.27
N SER A 17 8.68 3.77 2.37
CA SER A 17 7.94 4.84 3.04
C SER A 17 9.00 5.82 3.54
N ASP A 18 8.87 7.09 3.17
CA ASP A 18 9.77 8.12 3.67
C ASP A 18 9.79 8.06 5.22
N PRO A 19 10.98 7.85 5.84
CA PRO A 19 11.12 7.67 7.28
C PRO A 19 10.67 8.90 8.08
N ASP A 20 10.60 10.07 7.45
CA ASP A 20 10.21 11.34 8.08
C ASP A 20 8.73 11.71 7.81
N ALA A 21 8.03 10.95 6.97
CA ALA A 21 6.75 11.34 6.37
C ALA A 21 5.51 11.28 7.27
N GLY A 22 5.40 11.97 8.41
CA GLY A 22 4.13 12.13 9.19
C GLY A 22 3.15 10.94 9.33
N PRO A 23 1.96 11.13 9.93
CA PRO A 23 0.88 10.14 9.81
C PRO A 23 -0.05 10.38 8.61
N GLU A 24 -0.34 11.65 8.30
CA GLU A 24 -1.26 12.02 7.22
C GLU A 24 -0.72 11.61 5.84
N ALA A 25 0.56 11.84 5.57
CA ALA A 25 1.19 11.45 4.32
C ALA A 25 1.15 9.91 4.13
N LEU A 26 1.44 9.14 5.19
CA LEU A 26 1.32 7.68 5.16
C LEU A 26 -0.12 7.19 4.93
N LEU A 27 -1.14 7.90 5.44
CA LEU A 27 -2.54 7.56 5.15
C LEU A 27 -2.94 7.89 3.72
N ASN A 28 -2.38 8.97 3.15
CA ASN A 28 -2.58 9.29 1.73
C ASN A 28 -1.94 8.22 0.85
N ASP A 29 -0.70 7.82 1.15
CA ASP A 29 -0.03 6.71 0.47
C ASP A 29 -0.87 5.43 0.56
N ALA A 30 -1.36 5.10 1.76
CA ALA A 30 -2.22 3.94 1.96
C ALA A 30 -3.46 3.98 1.06
N THR A 31 -4.10 5.14 1.00
CA THR A 31 -5.28 5.36 0.16
C THR A 31 -4.96 5.18 -1.31
N GLU A 32 -3.84 5.74 -1.79
CA GLU A 32 -3.43 5.65 -3.18
C GLU A 32 -3.16 4.20 -3.61
N TRP A 33 -2.39 3.44 -2.81
CA TRP A 33 -2.11 2.03 -3.12
C TRP A 33 -3.37 1.16 -3.14
N LEU A 34 -4.29 1.36 -2.19
CA LEU A 34 -5.55 0.63 -2.15
C LEU A 34 -6.47 1.00 -3.32
N GLN A 35 -6.45 2.27 -3.74
CA GLN A 35 -7.20 2.71 -4.92
C GLN A 35 -6.66 2.06 -6.20
N TYR A 36 -5.34 1.97 -6.37
CA TYR A 36 -4.74 1.25 -7.50
C TYR A 36 -5.11 -0.23 -7.49
N ALA A 37 -5.04 -0.89 -6.33
CA ALA A 37 -5.47 -2.28 -6.19
C ALA A 37 -6.93 -2.46 -6.64
N HIS A 38 -7.82 -1.58 -6.18
CA HIS A 38 -9.24 -1.61 -6.55
C HIS A 38 -9.44 -1.41 -8.05
N SER A 39 -8.80 -0.41 -8.66
CA SER A 39 -8.88 -0.18 -10.11
C SER A 39 -8.35 -1.36 -10.92
N CYS A 40 -7.27 -2.01 -10.48
CA CYS A 40 -6.77 -3.23 -11.13
C CYS A 40 -7.77 -4.39 -11.04
N VAL A 41 -8.49 -4.55 -9.92
CA VAL A 41 -9.56 -5.55 -9.78
C VAL A 41 -10.71 -5.28 -10.75
N GLN A 42 -11.10 -4.01 -10.93
CA GLN A 42 -12.14 -3.62 -11.89
C GLN A 42 -11.74 -3.98 -13.32
N VAL A 43 -10.54 -3.58 -13.73
CA VAL A 43 -10.00 -3.92 -15.07
C VAL A 43 -9.91 -5.44 -15.27
N LEU A 44 -9.48 -6.18 -14.25
CA LEU A 44 -9.41 -7.64 -14.32
C LEU A 44 -10.80 -8.27 -14.53
N THR A 45 -11.80 -7.75 -13.82
CA THR A 45 -13.20 -8.19 -13.94
C THR A 45 -13.71 -7.95 -15.35
N GLU A 46 -13.50 -6.75 -15.91
CA GLU A 46 -13.85 -6.42 -17.29
C GLU A 46 -13.18 -7.37 -18.29
N LEU A 47 -11.88 -7.66 -18.09
CA LEU A 47 -11.11 -8.57 -18.94
C LEU A 47 -11.67 -9.99 -18.98
N VAL A 48 -12.09 -10.52 -17.82
CA VAL A 48 -12.71 -11.84 -17.70
C VAL A 48 -14.07 -11.89 -18.40
N GLN A 49 -14.86 -10.82 -18.29
CA GLN A 49 -16.18 -10.73 -18.90
C GLN A 49 -16.11 -10.57 -20.43
N GLU A 50 -15.20 -9.74 -20.94
CA GLU A 50 -15.12 -9.42 -22.38
C GLU A 50 -14.42 -10.49 -23.22
N ARG A 51 -13.37 -11.14 -22.68
CA ARG A 51 -12.50 -12.04 -23.46
C ARG A 51 -12.68 -13.52 -23.14
N GLY A 52 -13.58 -13.89 -22.23
CA GLY A 52 -13.66 -15.24 -21.67
C GLY A 52 -12.50 -15.52 -20.71
N SER A 53 -12.25 -16.80 -20.39
CA SER A 53 -11.25 -17.20 -19.41
C SER A 53 -9.84 -16.68 -19.77
N PRO A 54 -9.21 -15.82 -18.94
CA PRO A 54 -7.86 -15.33 -19.19
C PRO A 54 -6.83 -16.48 -19.19
N ASP A 55 -5.69 -16.28 -19.89
CA ASP A 55 -4.50 -17.12 -19.69
C ASP A 55 -4.15 -17.13 -18.20
N ALA A 56 -4.19 -18.31 -17.58
CA ALA A 56 -4.01 -18.50 -16.15
C ALA A 56 -2.71 -17.84 -15.65
N ARG A 57 -1.65 -17.89 -16.46
CA ARG A 57 -0.37 -17.24 -16.12
C ARG A 57 -0.47 -15.71 -16.08
N ARG A 58 -1.23 -15.11 -17.00
CA ARG A 58 -1.45 -13.65 -16.99
C ARG A 58 -2.34 -13.24 -15.82
N LEU A 59 -3.33 -14.06 -15.48
CA LEU A 59 -4.18 -13.87 -14.31
C LEU A 59 -3.34 -13.88 -13.02
N THR A 60 -2.46 -14.88 -12.85
CA THR A 60 -1.55 -14.96 -11.69
C THR A 60 -0.70 -13.71 -11.54
N VAL A 61 -0.07 -13.24 -12.63
CA VAL A 61 0.77 -12.02 -12.62
C VAL A 61 -0.03 -10.78 -12.19
N MET A 62 -1.27 -10.62 -12.69
CA MET A 62 -2.12 -9.49 -12.30
C MET A 62 -2.55 -9.57 -10.82
N LEU A 63 -2.89 -10.77 -10.34
CA LEU A 63 -3.26 -10.98 -8.94
C LEU A 63 -2.07 -10.75 -7.98
N GLU A 64 -0.86 -11.16 -8.37
CA GLU A 64 0.36 -10.85 -7.61
C GLU A 64 0.57 -9.33 -7.49
N GLY A 65 0.31 -8.59 -8.55
CA GLY A 65 0.44 -7.13 -8.54
C GLY A 65 -0.60 -6.44 -7.67
N ILE A 66 -1.85 -6.90 -7.73
CA ILE A 66 -2.91 -6.45 -6.80
C ILE A 66 -2.51 -6.74 -5.35
N GLY A 67 -1.96 -7.93 -5.08
CA GLY A 67 -1.45 -8.30 -3.76
C GLY A 67 -0.36 -7.34 -3.27
N ALA A 68 0.58 -6.96 -4.13
CA ALA A 68 1.64 -6.01 -3.79
C ALA A 68 1.09 -4.63 -3.42
N PHE A 69 0.11 -4.10 -4.17
CA PHE A 69 -0.54 -2.83 -3.83
C PHE A 69 -1.27 -2.88 -2.48
N ILE A 70 -1.96 -3.99 -2.19
CA ILE A 70 -2.62 -4.19 -0.90
C ILE A 70 -1.59 -4.23 0.25
N GLU A 71 -0.46 -4.91 0.05
CA GLU A 71 0.61 -4.99 1.04
C GLU A 71 1.20 -3.59 1.33
N MET A 72 1.50 -2.82 0.29
CA MET A 72 2.03 -1.46 0.40
C MET A 72 1.05 -0.52 1.12
N GLY A 73 -0.24 -0.61 0.79
CA GLY A 73 -1.29 0.16 1.46
C GLY A 73 -1.43 -0.19 2.95
N THR A 74 -1.42 -1.49 3.26
CA THR A 74 -1.52 -2.00 4.65
C THR A 74 -0.33 -1.56 5.49
N ARG A 75 0.88 -1.62 4.92
CA ARG A 75 2.11 -1.20 5.60
C ARG A 75 2.09 0.31 5.89
N SER A 76 1.65 1.12 4.94
CA SER A 76 1.55 2.57 5.10
C SER A 76 0.56 2.94 6.22
N ALA A 77 -0.62 2.31 6.24
CA ALA A 77 -1.61 2.51 7.31
C ALA A 77 -1.08 2.06 8.69
N THR A 78 -0.37 0.93 8.73
CA THR A 78 0.24 0.42 9.98
C THR A 78 1.28 1.40 10.52
N GLN A 79 2.15 1.93 9.67
CA GLN A 79 3.14 2.92 10.07
C GLN A 79 2.49 4.23 10.54
N ALA A 80 1.42 4.68 9.87
CA ALA A 80 0.68 5.86 10.28
C ALA A 80 0.13 5.68 11.70
N HIS A 81 -0.48 4.52 11.97
CA HIS A 81 -1.01 4.19 13.27
C HIS A 81 0.07 4.20 14.36
N LEU A 82 1.22 3.57 14.10
CA LEU A 82 2.35 3.57 15.04
C LEU A 82 2.87 4.98 15.32
N ARG A 83 2.98 5.83 14.30
CA ARG A 83 3.42 7.22 14.46
C ARG A 83 2.42 8.06 15.26
N MET A 84 1.11 7.87 15.04
CA MET A 84 0.07 8.53 15.84
C MET A 84 0.15 8.11 17.31
N GLN A 85 0.31 6.82 17.60
CA GLN A 85 0.49 6.33 18.97
C GLN A 85 1.72 6.94 19.64
N TRP A 86 2.83 7.04 18.91
CA TRP A 86 4.06 7.64 19.43
C TRP A 86 3.90 9.14 19.72
N GLN A 87 3.26 9.88 18.82
CA GLN A 87 2.96 11.30 19.02
C GLN A 87 2.05 11.51 20.23
N GLU A 88 1.07 10.65 20.43
CA GLU A 88 0.16 10.70 21.57
C GLU A 88 0.89 10.47 22.90
N ILE A 89 1.77 9.45 22.96
CA ILE A 89 2.61 9.19 24.15
C ILE A 89 3.49 10.40 24.48
N ARG A 90 4.11 11.00 23.46
CA ARG A 90 4.92 12.22 23.64
C ARG A 90 4.10 13.39 24.16
N ARG A 91 2.90 13.62 23.59
CA ARG A 91 1.97 14.68 24.03
C ARG A 91 1.53 14.48 25.49
N GLN A 92 1.37 13.25 25.94
CA GLN A 92 1.05 12.94 27.34
C GLN A 92 2.23 13.19 28.28
N ALA A 93 3.45 12.85 27.85
CA ALA A 93 4.67 13.10 28.62
C ALA A 93 5.02 14.59 28.74
N GLU A 94 4.67 15.39 27.72
CA GLU A 94 4.92 16.83 27.67
C GLU A 94 3.82 17.67 28.35
N GLN A 95 2.70 17.05 28.78
CA GLN A 95 1.66 17.74 29.55
C GLN A 95 2.12 17.95 31.01
N PRO A 96 2.21 19.20 31.50
CA PRO A 96 2.57 19.45 32.88
C PRO A 96 1.47 18.89 33.80
N VAL A 97 1.86 18.13 34.81
CA VAL A 97 0.98 17.72 35.91
C VAL A 97 0.40 18.99 36.53
N ALA A 98 -0.87 19.27 36.23
CA ALA A 98 -1.62 20.31 36.93
C ALA A 98 -1.63 19.94 38.41
N THR A 99 -0.84 20.65 39.20
CA THR A 99 -0.77 20.47 40.64
C THR A 99 -2.03 21.11 41.24
N PRO A 100 -2.81 20.41 42.08
CA PRO A 100 -4.03 20.95 42.68
C PRO A 100 -3.74 22.12 43.65
#